data_AF-A0A962QFA2-F1
#
_entry.id   AF-A0A962QFA2-F1
#
_cell.length_a   1.000
_cell.length_b   1.000
_cell.length_c   1.000
_cell.angle_alpha   90.00
_cell.angle_beta   90.00
_cell.angle_gamma   90.00
#
_symmetry.space_group_name_H-M   'P 1'
#
loop_
_entity.id
_entity.type
_entity.pdbx_description
1 polymer ?
#
loop_
_entity_poly.entity_id
_entity_poly.type
_entity_poly.pdbx_seq_one_letter_code
_entity_poly.pdbx_strand_id
1 'polypeptide(L)'
;MIIPVPQVLKPAQVRQLRAHLDQADWIDGSLTAGAQARTVKHNQQLASDSRLAQQLGELILTALAGHAVFISAALPLKIFPPQFNRYQTG
;
A
#
# COMPACT_ATOMS: atom_id res chain seq x y z
N MET A 1 16.77 12.80 -2.32
CA MET A 1 17.36 11.92 -1.28
C MET A 1 16.30 10.91 -0.86
N ILE A 2 16.62 9.61 -0.83
CA ILE A 2 15.70 8.51 -0.49
C ILE A 2 16.38 7.64 0.59
N ILE A 3 15.64 7.26 1.63
CA ILE A 3 16.14 6.42 2.73
C ILE A 3 15.46 5.04 2.64
N PRO A 4 16.20 3.95 2.36
CA PRO A 4 15.63 2.61 2.37
C PRO A 4 15.38 2.13 3.80
N VAL A 5 14.21 1.55 4.03
CA VAL A 5 13.83 0.90 5.31
C VAL A 5 13.66 -0.60 5.02
N PRO A 6 14.73 -1.41 5.17
CA PRO A 6 14.67 -2.82 4.80
C PRO A 6 13.85 -3.62 5.82
N GLN A 7 13.32 -4.76 5.39
CA GLN A 7 12.74 -5.77 6.29
C GLN A 7 11.59 -5.28 7.19
N VAL A 8 10.84 -4.25 6.77
CA VAL A 8 9.63 -3.78 7.47
C VAL A 8 8.65 -4.93 7.76
N LEU A 9 8.50 -5.85 6.81
CA LEU A 9 7.71 -7.07 6.96
C LEU A 9 8.60 -8.30 6.83
N LYS A 10 8.32 -9.31 7.65
CA LYS A 10 8.94 -10.63 7.50
C LYS A 10 8.46 -11.31 6.22
N PRO A 11 9.26 -12.18 5.58
CA PRO A 11 8.84 -12.90 4.37
C PRO A 11 7.51 -13.65 4.51
N ALA A 12 7.22 -14.21 5.69
CA ALA A 12 5.95 -14.88 5.98
C ALA A 12 4.75 -13.91 5.97
N GLN A 13 4.91 -12.72 6.54
CA GLN A 13 3.87 -11.68 6.52
C GLN A 13 3.63 -11.20 5.10
N VAL A 14 4.69 -11.00 4.30
CA VAL A 14 4.56 -10.64 2.88
C VAL A 14 3.76 -11.70 2.12
N ARG A 15 4.05 -12.99 2.30
CA ARG A 15 3.30 -14.08 1.66
C ARG A 15 1.83 -14.08 2.05
N GLN A 16 1.51 -13.87 3.34
CA GLN A 16 0.13 -13.80 3.81
C GLN A 16 -0.62 -12.61 3.19
N LEU A 17 -0.02 -11.42 3.20
CA LEU A 17 -0.60 -10.24 2.58
C LEU A 17 -0.86 -10.47 1.09
N ARG A 18 0.10 -11.08 0.38
CA ARG A 18 -0.04 -11.42 -1.04
C ARG A 18 -1.17 -12.40 -1.28
N ALA A 19 -1.31 -13.45 -0.49
CA ALA A 19 -2.41 -14.41 -0.63
C ALA A 19 -3.79 -13.74 -0.54
N HIS A 20 -3.94 -12.76 0.36
CA HIS A 20 -5.16 -11.96 0.45
C HIS A 20 -5.34 -11.01 -0.75
N LEU A 21 -4.28 -10.32 -1.17
CA LEU A 21 -4.30 -9.38 -2.29
C LEU A 21 -4.55 -10.07 -3.64
N ASP A 22 -4.06 -11.29 -3.81
CA ASP A 22 -4.23 -12.07 -5.04
C ASP A 22 -5.70 -12.49 -5.25
N GLN A 23 -6.50 -12.56 -4.17
CA GLN A 23 -7.94 -12.86 -4.20
C GLN A 23 -8.84 -11.61 -4.17
N ALA A 24 -8.24 -10.42 -4.13
CA ALA A 24 -8.99 -9.18 -3.96
C ALA A 24 -9.64 -8.70 -5.27
N ASP A 25 -10.72 -7.92 -5.13
CA ASP A 25 -11.38 -7.27 -6.25
C ASP A 25 -10.59 -6.03 -6.71
N TRP A 26 -9.78 -6.24 -7.74
CA TRP A 26 -8.98 -5.19 -8.37
C TRP A 26 -9.81 -4.38 -9.35
N ILE A 27 -9.87 -3.06 -9.15
CA ILE A 27 -10.56 -2.14 -10.06
C ILE A 27 -9.56 -1.34 -10.89
N ASP A 28 -10.03 -0.81 -12.02
CA ASP A 28 -9.22 0.08 -12.86
C ASP A 28 -8.77 1.31 -12.06
N GLY A 29 -7.47 1.57 -12.07
CA GLY A 29 -6.85 2.67 -11.36
C GLY A 29 -7.33 4.06 -11.77
N SER A 30 -7.80 4.21 -13.02
CA SER A 30 -8.40 5.46 -13.51
C SER A 30 -9.68 5.83 -12.75
N LEU A 31 -10.41 4.85 -12.20
CA LEU A 31 -11.62 5.07 -11.41
C LEU A 31 -11.33 5.59 -10.00
N THR A 32 -10.13 5.35 -9.48
CA THR A 32 -9.69 5.77 -8.14
C THR A 32 -8.84 7.04 -8.15
N ALA A 33 -8.49 7.55 -9.34
CA ALA A 33 -7.71 8.76 -9.51
C ALA A 33 -8.57 10.04 -9.45
N GLY A 34 -8.04 11.07 -8.77
CA GLY A 34 -8.51 12.45 -8.96
C GLY A 34 -8.38 12.86 -10.43
N ALA A 35 -9.14 13.88 -10.86
CA ALA A 35 -9.32 14.24 -12.27
C ALA A 35 -8.02 14.33 -13.10
N GLN A 36 -6.92 14.75 -12.48
CA GLN A 36 -5.63 14.95 -13.12
C GLN A 36 -4.81 13.67 -13.38
N ALA A 37 -5.11 12.57 -12.68
CA ALA A 37 -4.36 11.31 -12.79
C ALA A 37 -5.10 10.22 -13.58
N ARG A 38 -6.31 10.50 -14.08
CA ARG A 38 -7.11 9.53 -14.85
C ARG A 38 -6.49 9.14 -16.18
N THR A 39 -5.82 10.07 -16.86
CA THR A 39 -5.32 9.90 -18.23
C THR A 39 -4.01 9.13 -18.34
N VAL A 40 -3.29 8.93 -17.23
CA VAL A 40 -1.93 8.33 -17.23
C VAL A 40 -1.83 7.08 -16.37
N LYS A 41 -2.91 6.67 -15.68
CA LYS A 41 -2.88 5.61 -14.69
C LYS A 41 -3.29 4.27 -15.31
N HIS A 42 -2.32 3.58 -15.90
CA HIS A 42 -2.44 2.21 -16.38
C HIS A 42 -2.09 1.21 -15.26
N ASN A 43 -2.91 1.18 -14.21
CA ASN A 43 -2.76 0.21 -13.14
C ASN A 43 -4.12 -0.28 -12.64
N GLN A 44 -4.08 -1.28 -11.77
CA GLN A 44 -5.23 -1.69 -10.98
C GLN A 44 -5.01 -1.26 -9.54
N GLN A 45 -6.10 -0.98 -8.84
CA GLN A 45 -6.06 -0.55 -7.44
C GLN A 45 -7.21 -1.18 -6.67
N LEU A 46 -7.05 -1.41 -5.37
CA LEU A 46 -8.18 -1.72 -4.49
C LEU A 46 -9.03 -0.47 -4.23
N ALA A 47 -10.35 -0.63 -4.16
CA ALA A 47 -11.25 0.48 -3.84
C ALA A 47 -10.86 1.19 -2.53
N SER A 48 -11.04 2.51 -2.49
CA SER A 48 -10.62 3.35 -1.34
C SER A 48 -11.34 3.00 -0.03
N ASP A 49 -12.53 2.41 -0.12
CA ASP A 49 -13.37 1.93 0.98
C ASP A 49 -13.24 0.42 1.23
N SER A 50 -12.30 -0.25 0.54
CA SER A 50 -12.06 -1.68 0.71
C SER A 50 -11.67 -2.01 2.15
N ARG A 51 -12.50 -2.81 2.83
CA ARG A 51 -12.20 -3.34 4.17
C ARG A 51 -10.90 -4.14 4.19
N LEU A 52 -10.62 -4.86 3.10
CA LEU A 52 -9.37 -5.59 2.96
C LEU A 52 -8.17 -4.63 2.94
N ALA A 53 -8.24 -3.57 2.14
CA ALA A 53 -7.19 -2.55 2.09
C ALA A 53 -6.95 -1.90 3.46
N GLN A 54 -8.02 -1.59 4.20
CA GLN A 54 -7.91 -1.05 5.56
C GLN A 54 -7.18 -2.02 6.50
N GLN A 55 -7.60 -3.28 6.55
CA GLN A 55 -7.00 -4.31 7.41
C GLN A 55 -5.52 -4.55 7.09
N LEU A 56 -5.17 -4.68 5.82
CA LEU A 56 -3.79 -4.88 5.40
C LEU A 56 -2.94 -3.62 5.63
N GLY A 57 -3.54 -2.43 5.44
CA GLY A 57 -2.92 -1.14 5.71
C GLY A 57 -2.54 -0.99 7.18
N GLU A 58 -3.45 -1.31 8.10
CA GLU A 58 -3.18 -1.26 9.55
C GLU A 58 -2.03 -2.17 9.96
N LEU A 59 -1.91 -3.36 9.36
CA LEU A 59 -0.79 -4.26 9.62
C LEU A 59 0.54 -3.63 9.18
N ILE A 60 0.59 -2.98 8.01
CA ILE A 60 1.77 -2.29 7.51
C ILE A 60 2.11 -1.10 8.42
N LEU A 61 1.12 -0.28 8.81
CA LEU A 61 1.31 0.85 9.70
C LEU A 61 1.85 0.41 11.07
N THR A 62 1.32 -0.68 11.62
CA THR A 62 1.82 -1.29 12.86
C THR A 62 3.28 -1.69 12.73
N ALA A 63 3.66 -2.32 11.62
CA ALA A 63 5.04 -2.72 11.36
C ALA A 63 5.99 -1.52 11.22
N LEU A 64 5.56 -0.46 10.54
CA LEU A 64 6.32 0.78 10.39
C LEU A 64 6.48 1.54 11.72
N ALA A 65 5.45 1.56 12.55
CA ALA A 65 5.49 2.19 13.87
C ALA A 65 6.54 1.55 14.79
N GLY A 66 6.79 0.24 14.63
CA GLY A 66 7.85 -0.47 15.34
C GLY A 66 9.27 -0.30 14.75
N HIS A 67 9.42 0.41 13.63
CA HIS A 67 10.70 0.50 12.92
C HIS A 67 11.45 1.82 13.22
N ALA A 68 12.51 1.75 14.04
CA ALA A 68 13.25 2.93 14.50
C ALA A 68 13.75 3.86 13.38
N VAL A 69 14.26 3.29 12.28
CA VAL A 69 14.71 4.08 11.11
C VAL A 69 13.55 4.87 10.49
N PHE A 70 12.35 4.30 10.40
CA PHE A 70 11.19 4.99 9.84
C PHE A 70 10.76 6.15 10.75
N ILE A 71 10.65 5.90 12.06
CA ILE A 71 10.27 6.93 13.03
C ILE A 71 11.27 8.09 13.04
N SER A 72 12.57 7.79 13.07
CA SER A 72 13.62 8.82 13.09
C SER A 72 13.70 9.61 11.78
N ALA A 73 13.44 8.97 10.63
CA ALA A 73 13.58 9.62 9.33
C ALA A 73 12.33 10.42 8.93
N ALA A 74 11.13 9.89 9.22
CA ALA A 74 9.86 10.45 8.75
C ALA A 74 9.14 11.31 9.80
N LEU A 75 9.40 11.11 11.10
CA LEU A 75 8.72 11.79 12.22
C LEU A 75 7.21 11.94 11.99
N PRO A 76 6.48 10.83 11.76
CA PRO A 76 5.14 10.90 11.18
C PRO A 76 4.12 11.48 12.18
N LEU A 77 3.47 12.59 11.81
CA LEU A 77 2.33 13.15 12.55
C LEU A 77 1.00 12.50 12.13
N LYS A 78 0.80 12.31 10.83
CA LYS A 78 -0.39 11.69 10.25
C LYS A 78 -0.01 10.99 8.95
N ILE A 79 -0.49 9.76 8.78
CA ILE A 79 -0.21 8.96 7.58
C ILE A 79 -1.51 8.83 6.79
N PHE A 80 -1.45 9.15 5.50
CA PHE A 80 -2.55 8.83 4.59
C PHE A 80 -2.64 7.31 4.44
N PRO A 81 -3.83 6.69 4.56
CA PRO A 81 -3.95 5.23 4.57
C PRO A 81 -3.23 4.57 3.38
N PRO A 82 -2.49 3.46 3.61
CA PRO A 82 -1.84 2.74 2.53
C PRO A 82 -2.83 2.32 1.44
N GLN A 83 -2.47 2.61 0.19
CA GLN A 83 -3.21 2.15 -0.99
C GLN A 83 -2.49 0.99 -1.65
N PHE A 84 -3.25 0.05 -2.21
CA PHE A 84 -2.73 -1.15 -2.84
C PHE A 84 -2.92 -1.05 -4.35
N ASN A 85 -1.80 -0.96 -5.07
CA ASN A 85 -1.75 -0.86 -6.51
C ASN A 85 -1.10 -2.12 -7.09
N ARG A 86 -1.62 -2.60 -8.21
CA ARG A 86 -1.07 -3.69 -9.00
C ARG A 86 -0.81 -3.21 -10.41
N TYR A 87 0.41 -3.44 -10.87
CA TYR A 87 0.80 -3.23 -12.26
C TYR A 87 0.97 -4.63 -12.86
N GLN A 88 0.26 -4.89 -13.95
CA GLN A 88 0.46 -6.08 -14.77
C GLN A 88 1.22 -5.66 -16.01
N THR A 89 1.93 -6.59 -16.64
CA THR A 89 2.65 -6.31 -17.87
C THR A 89 1.66 -5.85 -18.94
N GLY A 90 1.88 -4.63 -19.42
CA GLY A 90 1.25 -3.97 -20.56
C GLY A 90 2.31 -3.19 -21.30
#